data_AF-A0A1R0WW32-F1
#
_entry.id   AF-A0A1R0WW32-F1
#
_cell.length_a   1.000
_cell.length_b   1.000
_cell.length_c   1.000
_cell.angle_alpha   90.00
_cell.angle_beta   90.00
_cell.angle_gamma   90.00
#
_symmetry.space_group_name_H-M   'P 1'
#
loop_
_entity.id
_entity.type
_entity.pdbx_description
1 polymer ?
#
loop_
_entity_poly.entity_id
_entity_poly.type
_entity_poly.pdbx_seq_one_letter_code
_entity_poly.pdbx_strand_id
1 'polypeptide(L)'
;MKNHSATVSSKGQIVIPIKIRNELKIKTGDTIDFILQGDVITIQKGIRFTCPACKGKKDINDKKCFVCDATSEINPNVSLFHEIERVVRYSISVNVNNDRSDDENLSSSFPKIQVHTKRYPKNVIAWYQDYLQAKAVEQFVNRDDIENNTLDITDIVDSFNSKEVKAAIIKHLPSVKKLSELVITIND
;
A
#
# COMPACT_ATOMS: atom_id res chain seq x y z
N MET A 1 22.80 14.51 6.94
CA MET A 1 22.38 14.23 5.55
C MET A 1 23.63 13.95 4.72
N LYS A 2 23.71 12.82 4.01
CA LYS A 2 24.87 12.49 3.15
C LYS A 2 24.48 12.77 1.70
N ASN A 3 25.28 13.56 1.00
CA ASN A 3 25.04 13.90 -0.41
C ASN A 3 25.96 13.07 -1.30
N HIS A 4 25.39 12.49 -2.37
CA HIS A 4 26.11 11.76 -3.40
C HIS A 4 25.70 12.32 -4.76
N SER A 5 26.68 12.54 -5.65
CA SER A 5 26.44 12.96 -7.02
C SER A 5 26.83 11.84 -8.00
N ALA A 6 26.15 11.82 -9.15
CA ALA A 6 26.48 10.96 -10.27
C ALA A 6 26.25 11.75 -11.56
N THR A 7 27.07 11.49 -12.57
CA THR A 7 26.95 12.12 -13.88
C THR A 7 26.03 11.29 -14.77
N VAL A 8 25.21 11.95 -15.58
CA VAL A 8 24.42 11.30 -16.62
C VAL A 8 25.37 10.85 -17.73
N SER A 9 25.32 9.57 -18.09
CA SER A 9 26.13 9.03 -19.19
C SER A 9 25.65 9.55 -20.55
N SER A 10 26.45 9.37 -21.60
CA SER A 10 26.04 9.73 -22.97
C SER A 10 24.78 9.02 -23.46
N LYS A 11 24.39 7.92 -22.80
CA LYS A 11 23.14 7.18 -23.08
C LYS A 11 21.98 7.61 -22.18
N GLY A 12 22.11 8.70 -21.43
CA GLY A 12 21.08 9.19 -20.52
C GLY A 12 20.91 8.37 -19.24
N GLN A 13 21.90 7.55 -18.87
CA GLN A 13 21.82 6.67 -17.70
C GLN A 13 22.51 7.29 -16.48
N ILE A 14 21.92 7.14 -15.31
CA ILE A 14 22.53 7.48 -14.02
C ILE A 14 22.89 6.19 -13.31
N VAL A 15 24.15 6.06 -12.89
CA VAL A 15 24.61 4.90 -12.12
C VAL A 15 24.42 5.18 -10.64
N ILE A 16 23.69 4.32 -9.94
CA ILE A 16 23.54 4.39 -8.48
C ILE A 16 24.90 4.04 -7.85
N PRO A 17 25.54 4.96 -7.09
CA PRO A 17 26.83 4.71 -6.45
C PRO A 17 26.81 3.47 -5.54
N ILE A 18 27.92 2.73 -5.50
CA ILE A 18 28.01 1.46 -4.75
C ILE A 18 27.65 1.60 -3.27
N LYS A 19 27.98 2.75 -2.65
CA LYS A 19 27.62 3.04 -1.26
C LYS A 19 26.09 3.06 -1.07
N ILE A 20 25.36 3.75 -1.94
CA ILE A 20 23.89 3.80 -1.91
C ILE A 20 23.30 2.42 -2.20
N ARG A 21 23.82 1.69 -3.18
CA ARG A 21 23.37 0.32 -3.48
C ARG A 21 23.49 -0.60 -2.27
N ASN A 22 24.60 -0.51 -1.53
CA ASN A 22 24.82 -1.36 -0.35
C ASN A 22 23.89 -0.97 0.79
N GLU A 23 23.70 0.32 1.06
CA GLU A 23 22.77 0.82 2.08
C GLU A 23 21.32 0.41 1.78
N LEU A 24 20.89 0.55 0.52
CA LEU A 24 19.54 0.19 0.07
C LEU A 24 19.38 -1.29 -0.32
N LYS A 25 20.44 -2.09 -0.21
CA LYS A 25 20.47 -3.51 -0.58
C LYS A 25 19.93 -3.77 -2.01
N ILE A 26 20.34 -2.92 -2.96
CA ILE A 26 19.97 -3.01 -4.37
C ILE A 26 20.92 -3.96 -5.12
N LYS A 27 20.35 -5.01 -5.68
CA LYS A 27 21.04 -6.06 -6.43
C LYS A 27 20.70 -5.96 -7.92
N THR A 28 21.53 -6.57 -8.76
CA THR A 28 21.24 -6.71 -10.18
C THR A 28 19.93 -7.49 -10.37
N GLY A 29 19.05 -6.99 -11.23
CA GLY A 29 17.73 -7.56 -11.46
C GLY A 29 16.62 -7.00 -10.56
N ASP A 30 16.96 -6.25 -9.49
CA ASP A 30 15.95 -5.53 -8.72
C ASP A 30 15.28 -4.46 -9.61
N THR A 31 13.95 -4.33 -9.46
CA THR A 31 13.22 -3.21 -10.06
C THR A 31 13.42 -1.95 -9.22
N ILE A 32 13.45 -0.79 -9.86
CA ILE A 32 13.61 0.52 -9.22
C ILE A 32 12.46 1.42 -9.68
N ASP A 33 11.73 1.99 -8.71
CA ASP A 33 10.66 2.94 -8.98
C ASP A 33 11.22 4.36 -9.00
N PHE A 34 10.82 5.13 -10.01
CA PHE A 34 11.11 6.56 -10.14
C PHE A 34 9.83 7.36 -9.90
N ILE A 35 9.86 8.27 -8.95
CA ILE A 35 8.73 9.14 -8.59
C ILE A 35 9.14 10.58 -8.88
N LEU A 36 8.49 11.18 -9.87
CA LEU A 36 8.71 12.58 -10.24
C LEU A 36 7.76 13.49 -9.46
N GLN A 37 8.31 14.46 -8.73
CA GLN A 37 7.57 15.50 -8.02
C GLN A 37 8.19 16.86 -8.36
N GLY A 38 7.60 17.57 -9.32
CA GLY A 38 8.17 18.81 -9.85
C GLY A 38 9.50 18.55 -10.56
N ASP A 39 10.58 19.12 -10.06
CA ASP A 39 11.96 18.98 -10.55
C ASP A 39 12.77 17.91 -9.79
N VAL A 40 12.17 17.26 -8.79
CA VAL A 40 12.82 16.24 -7.97
C VAL A 40 12.36 14.84 -8.39
N ILE A 41 13.33 13.94 -8.55
CA ILE A 41 13.06 12.50 -8.73
C ILE A 41 13.47 11.76 -7.46
N THR A 42 12.51 11.11 -6.82
CA THR A 42 12.77 10.15 -5.75
C THR A 42 12.90 8.76 -6.36
N ILE A 43 13.95 8.04 -5.94
CA ILE A 43 14.23 6.68 -6.39
C ILE A 43 14.07 5.73 -5.22
N GLN A 44 13.32 4.65 -5.39
CA GLN A 44 13.14 3.64 -4.35
C GLN A 44 13.19 2.22 -4.94
N LYS A 45 13.48 1.23 -4.09
CA LYS A 45 13.41 -0.17 -4.51
C LYS A 45 11.98 -0.52 -4.90
N GLY A 46 11.80 -0.97 -6.13
CA GLY A 46 10.52 -1.45 -6.64
C GLY A 46 10.20 -2.78 -5.98
N ILE A 47 9.15 -2.79 -5.17
CA ILE A 47 8.58 -4.01 -4.62
C ILE A 47 7.34 -4.31 -5.46
N ARG A 48 7.27 -5.53 -5.98
CA ARG A 48 6.13 -6.03 -6.75
C ARG A 48 5.76 -7.39 -6.20
N PHE A 49 4.48 -7.55 -5.91
CA PHE A 49 3.90 -8.82 -5.50
C PHE A 49 3.00 -9.33 -6.61
N THR A 50 2.88 -10.65 -6.73
CA THR A 50 1.82 -11.25 -7.56
C THR A 50 0.49 -10.73 -7.05
N CYS A 51 -0.40 -10.31 -7.95
CA CYS A 51 -1.70 -9.79 -7.54
C CYS A 51 -2.55 -10.93 -6.93
N PRO A 52 -2.89 -10.91 -5.63
CA PRO A 52 -3.63 -12.01 -5.00
C PRO A 52 -5.08 -12.10 -5.50
N ALA A 53 -5.66 -10.98 -5.96
CA ALA A 53 -7.01 -10.95 -6.51
C ALA A 53 -7.17 -11.75 -7.82
N CYS A 54 -6.20 -11.67 -8.74
CA CYS A 54 -6.24 -12.41 -10.02
C CYS A 54 -5.22 -13.55 -10.10
N LYS A 55 -4.37 -13.73 -9.08
CA LYS A 55 -3.29 -14.74 -9.04
C LYS A 55 -2.41 -14.71 -10.29
N GLY A 56 -2.01 -13.50 -10.69
CA GLY A 56 -1.21 -13.27 -11.90
C GLY A 56 -1.93 -13.42 -13.24
N LYS A 57 -3.22 -13.81 -13.27
CA LYS A 57 -3.97 -14.03 -14.52
C LYS A 57 -4.38 -12.76 -15.28
N LYS A 58 -4.23 -11.58 -14.67
CA LYS A 58 -4.61 -10.25 -15.20
C LYS A 58 -6.12 -10.01 -15.34
N ASP A 59 -6.94 -11.04 -15.21
CA ASP A 59 -8.41 -10.96 -15.28
C ASP A 59 -9.08 -11.62 -14.07
N ILE A 60 -10.30 -11.18 -13.76
CA ILE A 60 -11.22 -11.72 -12.74
C ILE A 60 -12.58 -11.91 -13.42
N ASN A 61 -13.01 -13.17 -13.59
CA ASN A 61 -14.26 -13.54 -14.26
C ASN A 61 -14.44 -12.81 -15.61
N ASP A 62 -13.46 -13.00 -16.50
CA ASP A 62 -13.44 -12.45 -17.87
C ASP A 62 -13.42 -10.91 -17.97
N LYS A 63 -13.07 -10.23 -16.87
CA LYS A 63 -12.88 -8.78 -16.83
C LYS A 63 -11.48 -8.46 -16.37
N LYS A 64 -10.90 -7.37 -16.90
CA LYS A 64 -9.62 -6.84 -16.44
C LYS A 64 -9.58 -6.70 -14.92
N CYS A 65 -8.52 -7.21 -14.31
CA CYS A 65 -8.33 -7.12 -12.86
C CYS A 65 -8.08 -5.66 -12.47
N PHE A 66 -9.05 -5.05 -11.79
CA PHE A 66 -8.95 -3.66 -11.33
C PHE A 66 -7.86 -3.46 -10.25
N VAL A 67 -7.55 -4.52 -9.49
CA VAL A 67 -6.57 -4.46 -8.38
C VAL A 67 -5.15 -4.30 -8.89
N CYS A 68 -4.79 -4.94 -10.00
CA CYS A 68 -3.46 -4.81 -10.61
C CYS A 68 -3.48 -4.03 -11.92
N ASP A 69 -4.62 -3.46 -12.31
CA ASP A 69 -4.79 -2.80 -13.61
C ASP A 69 -4.34 -3.69 -14.79
N ALA A 70 -4.68 -4.99 -14.72
CA ALA A 70 -4.23 -6.03 -15.66
C ALA A 70 -2.70 -6.19 -15.82
N THR A 71 -1.88 -5.69 -14.88
CA THR A 71 -0.42 -5.83 -14.92
C THR A 71 0.09 -7.13 -14.29
N SER A 72 -0.79 -7.95 -13.70
CA SER A 72 -0.50 -9.14 -12.88
C SER A 72 0.21 -8.90 -11.54
N GLU A 73 0.69 -7.69 -11.29
CA GLU A 73 1.49 -7.34 -10.11
C GLU A 73 0.90 -6.15 -9.33
N ILE A 74 1.22 -6.05 -8.05
CA ILE A 74 0.85 -4.92 -7.19
C ILE A 74 2.11 -4.28 -6.62
N ASN A 75 2.15 -2.95 -6.66
CA ASN A 75 3.16 -2.16 -5.97
C ASN A 75 2.58 -1.61 -4.65
N PRO A 76 2.98 -2.11 -3.48
CA PRO A 76 2.50 -1.60 -2.19
C PRO A 76 2.98 -0.17 -1.93
N ASN A 77 3.97 0.36 -2.65
CA ASN A 77 4.50 1.69 -2.41
C ASN A 77 3.69 2.81 -3.05
N VAL A 78 2.63 2.48 -3.80
CA VAL A 78 1.70 3.46 -4.36
C VAL A 78 0.90 4.13 -3.23
N SER A 79 0.67 5.44 -3.27
CA SER A 79 -0.09 6.12 -2.22
C SER A 79 -1.57 5.70 -2.21
N LEU A 80 -2.25 5.85 -1.07
CA LEU A 80 -3.69 5.58 -0.96
C LEU A 80 -4.50 6.34 -2.02
N PHE A 81 -4.21 7.63 -2.20
CA PHE A 81 -4.94 8.47 -3.15
C PHE A 81 -4.76 8.01 -4.60
N HIS A 82 -3.56 7.60 -4.97
CA HIS A 82 -3.31 7.08 -6.32
C HIS A 82 -4.02 5.75 -6.55
N GLU A 83 -4.06 4.88 -5.53
CA GLU A 83 -4.86 3.65 -5.57
C GLU A 83 -6.36 3.93 -5.78
N ILE A 84 -6.91 4.90 -5.06
CA ILE A 84 -8.31 5.33 -5.18
C ILE A 84 -8.58 5.88 -6.58
N GLU A 85 -7.77 6.83 -7.06
CA GLU A 85 -7.92 7.45 -8.38
C GLU A 85 -7.92 6.40 -9.49
N ARG A 86 -7.02 5.42 -9.40
CA ARG A 86 -6.88 4.33 -10.36
C ARG A 86 -8.16 3.50 -10.46
N VAL A 87 -8.76 3.10 -9.34
CA VAL A 87 -9.92 2.18 -9.36
C VAL A 87 -11.24 2.84 -9.76
N VAL A 88 -11.37 4.17 -9.66
CA VAL A 88 -12.55 4.90 -10.14
C VAL A 88 -12.83 4.61 -11.61
N ARG A 89 -11.78 4.42 -12.44
CA ARG A 89 -11.89 4.08 -13.86
C ARG A 89 -12.57 2.73 -14.12
N TYR A 90 -12.64 1.87 -13.11
CA TYR A 90 -13.31 0.57 -13.15
C TYR A 90 -14.75 0.61 -12.64
N SER A 91 -15.30 1.81 -12.38
CA SER A 91 -16.62 2.00 -11.76
C SER A 91 -16.69 1.34 -10.38
N ILE A 92 -15.63 1.52 -9.59
CA ILE A 92 -15.56 1.09 -8.20
C ILE A 92 -15.65 2.33 -7.33
N SER A 93 -16.64 2.36 -6.45
CA SER A 93 -16.80 3.46 -5.50
C SER A 93 -15.96 3.17 -4.27
N VAL A 94 -15.15 4.14 -3.85
CA VAL A 94 -14.42 4.08 -2.57
C VAL A 94 -14.90 5.25 -1.72
N ASN A 95 -15.48 4.93 -0.57
CA ASN A 95 -15.86 5.92 0.43
C ASN A 95 -14.78 5.97 1.51
N VAL A 96 -14.35 7.18 1.85
CA VAL A 96 -13.37 7.46 2.89
C VAL A 96 -14.09 8.24 3.98
N ASN A 97 -14.44 7.55 5.06
CA ASN A 97 -15.19 8.14 6.17
C ASN A 97 -14.20 8.49 7.29
N ASN A 98 -14.07 9.79 7.55
CA ASN A 98 -13.44 10.26 8.78
C ASN A 98 -14.54 10.37 9.84
N ASP A 99 -14.66 9.34 10.67
CA ASP A 99 -15.47 9.42 11.90
C ASP A 99 -14.71 10.32 12.89
N ARG A 100 -14.66 11.63 12.61
CA ARG A 100 -14.35 12.64 13.62
C ARG A 100 -15.66 12.90 14.35
N SER A 101 -15.93 12.11 15.38
CA SER A 101 -16.98 12.47 16.33
C SER A 101 -16.62 13.77 17.01
N ASP A 102 -17.60 14.65 17.22
CA ASP A 102 -17.46 15.85 18.08
C ASP A 102 -17.17 15.48 19.56
N ASP A 103 -17.25 14.20 19.89
CA ASP A 103 -16.77 13.63 21.15
C ASP A 103 -15.24 13.53 21.11
N GLU A 104 -14.56 14.38 21.88
CA GLU A 104 -13.10 14.45 22.01
C GLU A 104 -12.44 13.12 22.42
N ASN A 105 -13.22 12.12 22.83
CA ASN A 105 -12.74 10.81 23.30
C ASN A 105 -12.81 9.67 22.27
N LEU A 106 -13.37 9.88 21.06
CA LEU A 106 -13.67 8.78 20.11
C LEU A 106 -13.33 9.07 18.63
N SER A 107 -12.50 10.07 18.36
CA SER A 107 -12.02 10.29 16.98
C SER A 107 -11.02 9.21 16.61
N SER A 108 -11.36 8.35 15.64
CA SER A 108 -10.38 7.42 15.07
C SER A 108 -9.25 8.21 14.40
N SER A 109 -7.98 7.89 14.71
CA SER A 109 -6.82 8.59 14.17
C SER A 109 -6.61 8.40 12.66
N PHE A 110 -7.43 7.58 12.00
CA PHE A 110 -7.34 7.28 10.57
C PHE A 110 -8.74 7.04 9.97
N PRO A 111 -8.94 7.28 8.66
CA PRO A 111 -10.22 7.04 8.01
C PRO A 111 -10.58 5.56 7.91
N LYS A 112 -11.89 5.27 7.94
CA LYS A 112 -12.44 3.97 7.52
C LYS A 112 -12.70 3.97 6.02
N ILE A 113 -12.25 2.91 5.36
CA ILE A 113 -12.41 2.71 3.92
C ILE A 113 -13.55 1.72 3.66
N GLN A 114 -14.45 2.08 2.75
CA GLN A 114 -15.49 1.19 2.24
C GLN A 114 -15.40 1.12 0.71
N VAL A 115 -15.37 -0.10 0.17
CA VAL A 115 -15.30 -0.33 -1.28
C VAL A 115 -16.60 -0.94 -1.76
N HIS A 116 -17.23 -0.33 -2.77
CA HIS A 116 -18.49 -0.79 -3.32
C HIS A 116 -18.42 -0.97 -4.83
N THR A 117 -18.84 -2.16 -5.28
CA THR A 117 -19.12 -2.44 -6.68
C THR A 117 -19.97 -3.71 -6.82
N LYS A 118 -20.75 -3.79 -7.88
CA LYS A 118 -21.48 -5.01 -8.28
C LYS A 118 -20.75 -5.80 -9.37
N ARG A 119 -19.62 -5.28 -9.88
CA ARG A 119 -18.94 -5.82 -11.07
C ARG A 119 -18.01 -6.99 -10.78
N TYR A 120 -17.52 -7.10 -9.55
CA TYR A 120 -16.48 -8.05 -9.14
C TYR A 120 -16.92 -8.90 -7.94
N PRO A 121 -16.31 -10.07 -7.73
CA PRO A 121 -16.64 -10.97 -6.63
C PRO A 121 -16.46 -10.33 -5.24
N LYS A 122 -17.37 -10.64 -4.30
CA LYS A 122 -17.36 -10.06 -2.94
C LYS A 122 -16.06 -10.31 -2.18
N ASN A 123 -15.44 -11.48 -2.35
CA ASN A 123 -14.17 -11.81 -1.69
C ASN A 123 -13.01 -10.93 -2.20
N VAL A 124 -12.97 -10.61 -3.51
CA VAL A 124 -11.98 -9.68 -4.06
C VAL A 124 -12.20 -8.27 -3.50
N ILE A 125 -13.45 -7.85 -3.37
CA ILE A 125 -13.78 -6.53 -2.82
C ILE A 125 -13.41 -6.43 -1.34
N ALA A 126 -13.73 -7.45 -0.54
CA ALA A 126 -13.35 -7.48 0.87
C ALA A 126 -11.82 -7.43 1.05
N TRP A 127 -11.07 -8.22 0.26
CA TRP A 127 -9.62 -8.17 0.28
C TRP A 127 -9.07 -6.79 -0.12
N TYR A 128 -9.61 -6.19 -1.18
CA TYR A 128 -9.14 -4.88 -1.64
C TYR A 128 -9.47 -3.76 -0.65
N GLN A 129 -10.61 -3.86 0.05
CA GLN A 129 -10.93 -2.95 1.13
C GLN A 129 -9.92 -3.05 2.27
N ASP A 130 -9.54 -4.25 2.69
CA ASP A 130 -8.51 -4.46 3.71
C ASP A 130 -7.15 -3.91 3.27
N TYR A 131 -6.81 -4.06 1.98
CA TYR A 131 -5.60 -3.48 1.41
C TYR A 131 -5.60 -1.94 1.46
N LEU A 132 -6.71 -1.29 1.08
CA LEU A 132 -6.81 0.16 1.18
C LEU A 132 -6.88 0.65 2.63
N GLN A 133 -7.52 -0.10 3.53
CA GLN A 133 -7.55 0.20 4.96
C GLN A 133 -6.14 0.16 5.55
N ALA A 134 -5.33 -0.84 5.19
CA ALA A 134 -3.92 -0.90 5.59
C ALA A 134 -3.14 0.34 5.12
N LYS A 135 -3.35 0.79 3.88
CA LYS A 135 -2.75 2.03 3.37
C LYS A 135 -3.21 3.27 4.11
N ALA A 136 -4.48 3.35 4.49
CA ALA A 136 -5.00 4.44 5.29
C ALA A 136 -4.32 4.47 6.67
N VAL A 137 -4.22 3.34 7.35
CA VAL A 137 -3.51 3.25 8.63
C VAL A 137 -2.04 3.67 8.45
N GLU A 138 -1.33 3.13 7.46
CA GLU A 138 0.07 3.50 7.17
C GLU A 138 0.29 5.00 6.91
N GLN A 139 -0.69 5.67 6.30
CA GLN A 139 -0.56 7.06 5.89
C GLN A 139 -0.95 8.04 7.01
N PHE A 140 -1.89 7.68 7.87
CA PHE A 140 -2.48 8.59 8.86
C PHE A 140 -2.05 8.31 10.31
N VAL A 141 -1.60 7.10 10.62
CA VAL A 141 -1.14 6.76 11.96
C VAL A 141 0.35 7.04 12.12
N ASN A 142 0.71 7.85 13.12
CA ASN A 142 2.11 7.98 13.52
C ASN A 142 2.54 6.70 14.25
N ARG A 143 3.72 6.17 13.93
CA ARG A 143 4.24 4.97 14.62
C ARG A 143 4.48 5.20 16.08
N ASP A 144 4.89 6.41 16.45
CA ASP A 144 5.08 6.77 17.85
C ASP A 144 3.77 6.63 18.64
N ASP A 145 2.61 6.79 17.98
CA ASP A 145 1.31 6.62 18.64
C ASP A 145 1.03 5.13 18.94
N ILE A 146 1.45 4.23 18.05
CA ILE A 146 1.33 2.78 18.28
C ILE A 146 2.32 2.35 19.37
N GLU A 147 3.58 2.78 19.29
CA GLU A 147 4.64 2.37 20.23
C GLU A 147 4.40 2.91 21.65
N ASN A 148 3.85 4.11 21.78
CA ASN A 148 3.48 4.71 23.07
C ASN A 148 2.09 4.28 23.55
N ASN A 149 1.43 3.34 22.84
CA ASN A 149 0.12 2.80 23.18
C ASN A 149 -0.97 3.89 23.32
N THR A 150 -0.85 4.97 22.53
CA THR A 150 -1.86 6.05 22.45
C THR A 150 -2.92 5.74 21.39
N LEU A 151 -2.63 4.83 20.46
CA LEU A 151 -3.61 4.27 19.55
C LEU A 151 -4.02 2.86 20.00
N ASP A 152 -5.33 2.60 20.13
CA ASP A 152 -5.84 1.27 20.43
C ASP A 152 -5.65 0.34 19.22
N ILE A 153 -4.89 -0.74 19.41
CA ILE A 153 -4.70 -1.77 18.38
C ILE A 153 -6.05 -2.39 18.00
N THR A 154 -7.01 -2.45 18.92
CA THR A 154 -8.36 -2.95 18.69
C THR A 154 -9.06 -2.13 17.61
N ASP A 155 -8.95 -0.80 17.63
CA ASP A 155 -9.52 0.08 16.61
C ASP A 155 -8.92 -0.19 15.23
N ILE A 156 -7.60 -0.41 15.18
CA ILE A 156 -6.91 -0.80 13.94
C ILE A 156 -7.49 -2.13 13.44
N VAL A 157 -7.48 -3.16 14.28
CA VAL A 157 -7.92 -4.52 13.94
C VAL A 157 -9.38 -4.53 13.49
N ASP A 158 -10.26 -3.78 14.14
CA ASP A 158 -11.68 -3.76 13.83
C ASP A 158 -12.02 -3.04 12.53
N SER A 159 -11.10 -2.23 12.01
CA SER A 159 -11.26 -1.62 10.69
C SER A 159 -11.09 -2.60 9.51
N PHE A 160 -10.55 -3.80 9.74
CA PHE A 160 -10.36 -4.83 8.71
C PHE A 160 -11.53 -5.83 8.65
N ASN A 161 -11.73 -6.49 7.50
CA ASN A 161 -12.78 -7.48 7.30
C ASN A 161 -12.28 -8.92 7.47
N SER A 162 -11.12 -9.27 6.91
CA SER A 162 -10.58 -10.64 6.94
C SER A 162 -10.09 -11.03 8.32
N LYS A 163 -10.50 -12.22 8.79
CA LYS A 163 -10.05 -12.77 10.07
C LYS A 163 -8.55 -13.05 10.08
N GLU A 164 -8.02 -13.50 8.95
CA GLU A 164 -6.61 -13.82 8.75
C GLU A 164 -5.76 -12.54 8.81
N VAL A 165 -6.23 -11.46 8.17
CA VAL A 165 -5.61 -10.13 8.25
C VAL A 165 -5.63 -9.63 9.68
N LYS A 166 -6.77 -9.67 10.38
CA LYS A 166 -6.89 -9.30 11.79
C LYS A 166 -5.88 -10.04 12.67
N ALA A 167 -5.81 -11.37 12.54
CA ALA A 167 -4.91 -12.19 13.33
C ALA A 167 -3.42 -11.85 13.06
N ALA A 168 -3.06 -11.60 11.80
CA ALA A 168 -1.70 -11.21 11.45
C ALA A 168 -1.33 -9.82 11.98
N ILE A 169 -2.25 -8.86 11.95
CA ILE A 169 -2.06 -7.52 12.50
C ILE A 169 -1.81 -7.61 14.01
N ILE A 170 -2.64 -8.35 14.76
CA ILE A 170 -2.44 -8.57 16.20
C ILE A 170 -1.07 -9.19 16.48
N LYS A 171 -0.66 -10.18 15.68
CA LYS A 171 0.59 -10.90 15.88
C LYS A 171 1.84 -10.06 15.59
N HIS A 172 1.75 -9.15 14.63
CA HIS A 172 2.91 -8.50 14.05
C HIS A 172 3.01 -7.00 14.33
N LEU A 173 1.95 -6.33 14.81
CA LEU A 173 2.08 -4.99 15.40
C LEU A 173 2.77 -5.06 16.77
N PRO A 174 3.60 -4.06 17.12
CA PRO A 174 3.93 -2.83 16.37
C PRO A 174 5.06 -3.00 15.34
N SER A 175 5.66 -4.18 15.22
CA SER A 175 6.91 -4.39 14.46
C SER A 175 6.78 -4.24 12.92
N VAL A 176 5.57 -4.35 12.37
CA VAL A 176 5.33 -4.24 10.92
C VAL A 176 5.38 -2.79 10.48
N LYS A 177 6.34 -2.51 9.61
CA LYS A 177 6.55 -1.18 9.03
C LYS A 177 5.54 -0.83 7.94
N LYS A 178 4.97 -1.84 7.28
CA LYS A 178 4.05 -1.69 6.16
C LYS A 178 2.96 -2.76 6.21
N LEU A 179 1.79 -2.38 6.74
CA LEU A 179 0.60 -3.21 6.82
C LEU A 179 0.08 -3.63 5.43
N SER A 180 0.21 -2.79 4.41
CA SER A 180 -0.26 -3.11 3.06
C SER A 180 0.53 -4.25 2.44
N GLU A 181 1.84 -4.34 2.71
CA GLU A 181 2.67 -5.51 2.36
C GLU A 181 2.20 -6.76 3.12
N LEU A 182 1.91 -6.63 4.42
CA LEU A 182 1.39 -7.74 5.23
C LEU A 182 0.07 -8.29 4.66
N VAL A 183 -0.88 -7.42 4.32
CA VAL A 183 -2.18 -7.83 3.73
C VAL A 183 -2.01 -8.59 2.41
N ILE A 184 -1.05 -8.17 1.57
CA ILE A 184 -0.74 -8.88 0.33
C ILE A 184 -0.22 -10.29 0.64
N THR A 185 0.76 -10.42 1.56
CA THR A 185 1.43 -11.70 1.84
C THR A 185 0.55 -12.76 2.50
N ILE A 186 -0.54 -12.38 3.18
CA ILE A 186 -1.45 -13.33 3.82
C ILE A 186 -2.29 -14.10 2.78
N ASN A 187 -2.44 -13.55 1.57
CA ASN A 187 -3.33 -14.06 0.53
C ASN A 187 -2.58 -14.57 -0.71
N ASP A 188 -1.26 -14.64 -0.66
CA ASP A 188 -0.40 -15.31 -1.66
C ASP A 188 -0.41 -16.84 -1.50
#